data_AF-A0A7W0MDF9-F1
#
_entry.id   AF-A0A7W0MDF9-F1
#
_cell.length_a   1.000
_cell.length_b   1.000
_cell.length_c   1.000
_cell.angle_alpha   90.00
_cell.angle_beta   90.00
_cell.angle_gamma   90.00
#
_symmetry.space_group_name_H-M   'P 1'
#
loop_
_entity.id
_entity.type
_entity.pdbx_description
1 polymer ?
#
loop_
_entity_poly.entity_id
_entity_poly.type
_entity_poly.pdbx_seq_one_letter_code
_entity_poly.pdbx_strand_id
1 'polypeptide(L)'
;PGVALPIPSLTDKDRRDLQWAVRQDVDYIALSFVRRPEDCAEAKSLIKAAGGNAPLIAKIEKAEAIDHLEEIIAEADGVMVARGDLGVETSVELVPVYQKRIIEQANRAGKLVITATQMLQSMISEPRPTRAEASDVANAVWDGSDALMLSAETATGQFPVATVATMARIIESAEAGKPTGSSAISKWTGKQSGRVSRAICEAAAFAAEEMSAKVIAVFTESGLMARRLSALRPEQRIVALTHTREVLNELALVWAIEPLLHPHSETTEEMIRTGDRTLLESGITQQGEMIVLMAGRLSGLGLSSSMTLHSVGESIAKPQQ
;
A
#
# COMPACT_ATOMS: atom_id res chain seq x y z
N PRO A 1 -19.01 25.27 -8.30
CA PRO A 1 -17.75 24.97 -7.56
C PRO A 1 -17.70 25.77 -6.25
N GLY A 2 -17.41 25.12 -5.12
CA GLY A 2 -17.25 25.78 -3.81
C GLY A 2 -18.52 26.11 -3.02
N VAL A 3 -19.70 25.63 -3.46
CA VAL A 3 -20.94 25.74 -2.67
C VAL A 3 -21.17 24.42 -1.95
N ALA A 4 -21.24 24.45 -0.62
CA ALA A 4 -21.57 23.29 0.18
C ALA A 4 -23.01 22.83 -0.14
N LEU A 5 -23.11 21.74 -0.91
CA LEU A 5 -24.40 21.11 -1.21
C LEU A 5 -24.82 20.24 -0.01
N PRO A 6 -26.06 20.36 0.48
CA PRO A 6 -26.57 19.58 1.61
C PRO A 6 -26.96 18.14 1.18
N ILE A 7 -26.14 17.53 0.32
CA ILE A 7 -26.30 16.15 -0.11
C ILE A 7 -25.35 15.32 0.77
N PRO A 8 -25.83 14.26 1.44
CA PRO A 8 -24.96 13.37 2.20
C PRO A 8 -23.91 12.72 1.29
N SER A 9 -22.76 12.35 1.83
CA SER A 9 -21.73 11.59 1.11
C SER A 9 -22.21 10.18 0.73
N LEU A 10 -23.10 9.61 1.55
CA LEU A 10 -23.72 8.30 1.33
C LEU A 10 -25.18 8.43 0.95
N THR A 11 -25.52 8.00 -0.27
CA THR A 11 -26.91 7.87 -0.72
C THR A 11 -27.53 6.56 -0.22
N ASP A 12 -28.86 6.43 -0.32
CA ASP A 12 -29.55 5.16 -0.04
C ASP A 12 -29.08 4.01 -0.93
N LYS A 13 -28.66 4.32 -2.16
CA LYS A 13 -28.04 3.35 -3.06
C LYS A 13 -26.69 2.91 -2.50
N ASP A 14 -25.82 3.85 -2.11
CA ASP A 14 -24.48 3.52 -1.60
C ASP A 14 -24.56 2.67 -0.34
N ARG A 15 -25.54 2.91 0.54
CA ARG A 15 -25.78 2.06 1.72
C ARG A 15 -26.13 0.62 1.34
N ARG A 16 -26.97 0.42 0.31
CA ARG A 16 -27.32 -0.92 -0.19
C ARG A 16 -26.12 -1.61 -0.86
N ASP A 17 -25.36 -0.86 -1.65
CA ASP A 17 -24.19 -1.38 -2.35
C ASP A 17 -23.08 -1.75 -1.35
N LEU A 18 -22.86 -0.93 -0.32
CA LEU A 18 -21.92 -1.21 0.77
C LEU A 18 -22.30 -2.51 1.49
N GLN A 19 -23.57 -2.68 1.87
CA GLN A 19 -24.04 -3.93 2.49
C GLN A 19 -23.89 -5.13 1.56
N TRP A 20 -24.12 -4.95 0.25
CA TRP A 20 -23.90 -6.00 -0.73
C TRP A 20 -22.43 -6.35 -0.85
N ALA A 21 -21.54 -5.37 -0.96
CA ALA A 21 -20.10 -5.55 -1.09
C ALA A 21 -19.52 -6.26 0.14
N VAL A 22 -19.95 -5.91 1.35
CA VAL A 22 -19.57 -6.61 2.58
C VAL A 22 -19.95 -8.09 2.53
N ARG A 23 -21.14 -8.44 2.00
CA ARG A 23 -21.53 -9.86 1.81
C ARG A 23 -20.75 -10.58 0.73
N GLN A 24 -19.99 -9.87 -0.10
CA GLN A 24 -19.12 -10.47 -1.11
C GLN A 24 -17.67 -10.57 -0.63
N ASP A 25 -17.40 -10.27 0.64
CA ASP A 25 -16.07 -10.29 1.25
C ASP A 25 -15.05 -9.48 0.43
N VAL A 26 -15.46 -8.28 -0.04
CA VAL A 26 -14.55 -7.39 -0.80
C VAL A 26 -13.36 -6.97 0.06
N ASP A 27 -12.19 -6.88 -0.56
CA ASP A 27 -10.96 -6.53 0.14
C ASP A 27 -10.84 -5.03 0.46
N TYR A 28 -11.58 -4.17 -0.27
CA TYR A 28 -11.55 -2.71 -0.10
C TYR A 28 -12.90 -2.09 -0.46
N ILE A 29 -13.22 -0.97 0.19
CA ILE A 29 -14.36 -0.11 -0.17
C ILE A 29 -13.84 1.31 -0.39
N ALA A 30 -14.10 1.88 -1.57
CA ALA A 30 -13.76 3.27 -1.88
C ALA A 30 -15.00 4.16 -1.80
N LEU A 31 -14.97 5.17 -0.92
CA LEU A 31 -16.06 6.12 -0.71
C LEU A 31 -15.85 7.37 -1.59
N SER A 32 -16.84 7.68 -2.42
CA SER A 32 -16.82 8.86 -3.30
C SER A 32 -17.29 10.12 -2.57
N PHE A 33 -16.89 11.29 -3.08
CA PHE A 33 -17.30 12.62 -2.64
C PHE A 33 -17.15 12.88 -1.15
N VAL A 34 -16.13 12.27 -0.53
CA VAL A 34 -15.73 12.54 0.85
C VAL A 34 -15.40 14.02 0.97
N ARG A 35 -15.93 14.66 2.01
CA ARG A 35 -15.72 16.07 2.30
C ARG A 35 -15.20 16.29 3.71
N ARG A 36 -15.53 15.40 4.64
CA ARG A 36 -15.18 15.54 6.07
C ARG A 36 -14.88 14.17 6.70
N PRO A 37 -14.16 14.13 7.84
CA PRO A 37 -13.90 12.87 8.54
C PRO A 37 -15.17 12.10 8.93
N GLU A 38 -16.28 12.78 9.19
CA GLU A 38 -17.54 12.13 9.57
C GLU A 38 -18.09 11.22 8.45
N ASP A 39 -17.84 11.54 7.18
CA ASP A 39 -18.23 10.70 6.05
C ASP A 39 -17.54 9.32 6.13
N CYS A 40 -16.24 9.32 6.47
CA CYS A 40 -15.45 8.12 6.65
C CYS A 40 -15.91 7.32 7.88
N ALA A 41 -16.12 8.00 9.00
CA ALA A 41 -16.58 7.38 10.24
C ALA A 41 -17.95 6.71 10.06
N GLU A 42 -18.87 7.37 9.34
CA GLU A 42 -20.17 6.80 9.00
C GLU A 42 -20.03 5.54 8.14
N ALA A 43 -19.25 5.59 7.06
CA ALA A 43 -19.04 4.42 6.20
C ALA A 43 -18.41 3.24 6.95
N LYS A 44 -17.40 3.47 7.80
CA LYS A 44 -16.77 2.42 8.63
C LYS A 44 -17.76 1.82 9.63
N SER A 45 -18.62 2.64 10.23
CA SER A 45 -19.68 2.17 11.11
C SER A 45 -20.66 1.24 10.36
N LEU A 46 -21.04 1.59 9.13
CA LEU A 46 -21.91 0.76 8.29
C LEU A 46 -21.24 -0.55 7.86
N ILE A 47 -19.95 -0.53 7.50
CA ILE A 47 -19.18 -1.73 7.15
C ILE A 47 -19.20 -2.71 8.33
N LYS A 48 -18.90 -2.20 9.53
CA LYS A 48 -18.91 -2.99 10.76
C LYS A 48 -20.31 -3.51 11.11
N ALA A 49 -21.34 -2.67 10.96
CA ALA A 49 -22.73 -3.06 11.21
C ALA A 49 -23.22 -4.15 10.23
N ALA A 50 -22.67 -4.18 9.02
CA ALA A 50 -22.91 -5.23 8.04
C ALA A 50 -22.08 -6.51 8.29
N GLY A 51 -21.21 -6.51 9.30
CA GLY A 51 -20.36 -7.65 9.68
C GLY A 51 -19.02 -7.73 8.95
N GLY A 52 -18.64 -6.70 8.17
CA GLY A 52 -17.39 -6.64 7.44
C GLY A 52 -16.30 -5.85 8.17
N ASN A 53 -15.07 -5.99 7.69
CA ASN A 53 -13.92 -5.22 8.16
C ASN A 53 -13.08 -4.62 7.00
N ALA A 54 -13.65 -4.55 5.79
CA ALA A 54 -12.96 -4.05 4.61
C ALA A 54 -12.40 -2.63 4.87
N PRO A 55 -11.09 -2.39 4.63
CA PRO A 55 -10.49 -1.07 4.72
C PRO A 55 -11.19 -0.03 3.84
N LEU A 56 -11.38 1.17 4.38
CA LEU A 56 -12.01 2.29 3.67
C LEU A 56 -10.97 3.17 2.96
N ILE A 57 -11.15 3.37 1.65
CA ILE A 57 -10.38 4.33 0.84
C ILE A 57 -11.23 5.58 0.60
N ALA A 58 -10.81 6.73 1.14
CA ALA A 58 -11.50 7.99 0.89
C ALA A 58 -11.08 8.60 -0.46
N LYS A 59 -12.03 8.83 -1.37
CA LYS A 59 -11.75 9.49 -2.65
C LYS A 59 -11.76 11.00 -2.44
N ILE A 60 -10.61 11.63 -2.69
CA ILE A 60 -10.41 13.07 -2.55
C ILE A 60 -10.77 13.75 -3.88
N GLU A 61 -12.01 14.20 -3.94
CA GLU A 61 -12.66 14.73 -5.16
C GLU A 61 -13.17 16.17 -4.98
N LYS A 62 -13.37 16.59 -3.72
CA LYS A 62 -14.04 17.84 -3.35
C LYS A 62 -13.04 18.82 -2.76
N ALA A 63 -13.23 20.11 -3.01
CA ALA A 63 -12.37 21.16 -2.45
C ALA A 63 -12.37 21.11 -0.91
N GLU A 64 -13.53 20.86 -0.31
CA GLU A 64 -13.69 20.75 1.15
C GLU A 64 -12.86 19.61 1.75
N ALA A 65 -12.62 18.54 0.98
CA ALA A 65 -11.77 17.42 1.42
C ALA A 65 -10.30 17.84 1.58
N ILE A 66 -9.85 18.85 0.82
CA ILE A 66 -8.50 19.41 0.93
C ILE A 66 -8.36 20.23 2.22
N ASP A 67 -9.43 20.91 2.64
CA ASP A 67 -9.47 21.69 3.87
C ASP A 67 -9.45 20.77 5.12
N HIS A 68 -10.06 19.59 5.02
CA HIS A 68 -10.14 18.57 6.09
C HIS A 68 -9.21 17.36 5.87
N LEU A 69 -8.17 17.53 5.06
CA LEU A 69 -7.36 16.43 4.55
C LEU A 69 -6.70 15.60 5.65
N GLU A 70 -6.14 16.27 6.67
CA GLU A 70 -5.45 15.59 7.77
C GLU A 70 -6.41 14.75 8.60
N GLU A 71 -7.61 15.27 8.89
CA GLU A 71 -8.63 14.54 9.64
C GLU A 71 -9.20 13.37 8.84
N ILE A 72 -9.43 13.54 7.53
CA ILE A 72 -9.89 12.47 6.63
C ILE A 72 -8.86 11.34 6.58
N ILE A 73 -7.57 11.66 6.41
CA ILE A 73 -6.47 10.68 6.38
C ILE A 73 -6.37 9.92 7.72
N ALA A 74 -6.61 10.60 8.85
CA ALA A 74 -6.59 9.96 10.16
C ALA A 74 -7.70 8.90 10.30
N GLU A 75 -8.91 9.21 9.82
CA GLU A 75 -10.10 8.35 9.94
C GLU A 75 -10.14 7.21 8.92
N ALA A 76 -9.78 7.48 7.65
CA ALA A 76 -9.76 6.50 6.56
C ALA A 76 -8.58 5.52 6.68
N ASP A 77 -8.64 4.38 6.00
CA ASP A 77 -7.55 3.39 5.97
C ASP A 77 -6.57 3.64 4.80
N GLY A 78 -7.03 4.36 3.78
CA GLY A 78 -6.24 4.94 2.70
C GLY A 78 -6.99 6.06 2.00
N VAL A 79 -6.34 6.69 1.02
CA VAL A 79 -6.92 7.76 0.21
C VAL A 79 -6.70 7.51 -1.28
N MET A 80 -7.59 8.04 -2.11
CA MET A 80 -7.47 8.03 -3.55
C MET A 80 -7.49 9.46 -4.09
N VAL A 81 -6.45 9.84 -4.83
CA VAL A 81 -6.39 11.11 -5.55
C VAL A 81 -7.17 10.97 -6.86
N ALA A 82 -8.41 11.43 -6.91
CA ALA A 82 -9.28 11.35 -8.08
C ALA A 82 -9.19 12.66 -8.88
N ARG A 83 -8.18 12.73 -9.75
CA ARG A 83 -7.70 13.96 -10.40
C ARG A 83 -8.70 14.60 -11.34
N GLY A 84 -9.45 13.79 -12.08
CA GLY A 84 -10.52 14.25 -12.97
C GLY A 84 -11.61 15.00 -12.21
N ASP A 85 -12.16 14.38 -11.16
CA ASP A 85 -13.21 14.98 -10.32
C ASP A 85 -12.69 16.20 -9.54
N LEU A 86 -11.48 16.09 -8.96
CA LEU A 86 -10.85 17.18 -8.23
C LEU A 86 -10.60 18.41 -9.13
N GLY A 87 -10.23 18.20 -10.39
CA GLY A 87 -10.03 19.27 -11.37
C GLY A 87 -11.33 19.98 -11.78
N VAL A 88 -12.48 19.30 -11.71
CA VAL A 88 -13.80 19.93 -11.94
C VAL A 88 -14.22 20.81 -10.76
N GLU A 89 -13.89 20.39 -9.54
CA GLU A 89 -14.29 21.08 -8.30
C GLU A 89 -13.35 22.22 -7.89
N THR A 90 -12.08 22.12 -8.30
CA THR A 90 -11.04 23.12 -8.03
C THR A 90 -10.60 23.81 -9.32
N SER A 91 -9.31 23.82 -9.64
CA SER A 91 -8.78 24.28 -10.92
C SER A 91 -7.65 23.36 -11.40
N VAL A 92 -7.49 23.26 -12.72
CA VAL A 92 -6.55 22.31 -13.34
C VAL A 92 -5.09 22.58 -12.93
N GLU A 93 -4.73 23.84 -12.71
CA GLU A 93 -3.40 24.24 -12.26
C GLU A 93 -3.11 23.89 -10.78
N LEU A 94 -4.15 23.70 -9.96
CA LEU A 94 -4.01 23.29 -8.56
C LEU A 94 -3.98 21.78 -8.37
N VAL A 95 -4.51 21.00 -9.32
CA VAL A 95 -4.55 19.52 -9.21
C VAL A 95 -3.18 18.90 -8.95
N PRO A 96 -2.08 19.27 -9.67
CA PRO A 96 -0.76 18.71 -9.37
C PRO A 96 -0.25 19.09 -7.97
N VAL A 97 -0.61 20.29 -7.47
CA VAL A 97 -0.24 20.75 -6.12
C VAL A 97 -0.97 19.92 -5.07
N TYR A 98 -2.27 19.69 -5.24
CA TYR A 98 -3.06 18.88 -4.33
C TYR A 98 -2.69 17.41 -4.36
N GLN A 99 -2.40 16.84 -5.53
CA GLN A 99 -1.88 15.48 -5.64
C GLN A 99 -0.66 15.26 -4.74
N LYS A 100 0.37 16.11 -4.88
CA LYS A 100 1.59 16.03 -4.07
C LYS A 100 1.28 16.16 -2.59
N ARG A 101 0.45 17.13 -2.21
CA ARG A 101 0.03 17.33 -0.80
C ARG A 101 -0.70 16.11 -0.23
N ILE A 102 -1.63 15.51 -0.97
CA ILE A 102 -2.39 14.33 -0.52
C ILE A 102 -1.45 13.14 -0.33
N ILE A 103 -0.59 12.87 -1.32
CA ILE A 103 0.37 11.76 -1.26
C ILE A 103 1.35 11.95 -0.10
N GLU A 104 1.93 13.14 0.07
CA GLU A 104 2.86 13.43 1.15
C GLU A 104 2.22 13.23 2.54
N GLN A 105 1.00 13.75 2.74
CA GLN A 105 0.30 13.60 4.01
C GLN A 105 -0.12 12.16 4.30
N ALA A 106 -0.56 11.41 3.28
CA ALA A 106 -0.89 10.00 3.41
C ALA A 106 0.35 9.16 3.77
N ASN A 107 1.46 9.38 3.07
CA ASN A 107 2.75 8.74 3.35
C ASN A 107 3.23 9.05 4.77
N ARG A 108 3.14 10.32 5.21
CA ARG A 108 3.50 10.73 6.58
C ARG A 108 2.64 10.03 7.64
N ALA A 109 1.37 9.77 7.36
CA ALA A 109 0.47 9.02 8.24
C ALA A 109 0.68 7.49 8.14
N GLY A 110 1.41 7.01 7.12
CA GLY A 110 1.55 5.60 6.78
C GLY A 110 0.22 4.99 6.35
N LYS A 111 -0.54 5.73 5.55
CA LYS A 111 -1.83 5.34 4.95
C LYS A 111 -1.60 5.05 3.47
N LEU A 112 -2.32 4.06 2.95
CA LEU A 112 -2.29 3.71 1.53
C LEU A 112 -2.74 4.91 0.69
N VAL A 113 -2.03 5.22 -0.40
CA VAL A 113 -2.46 6.24 -1.36
C VAL A 113 -2.48 5.70 -2.80
N ILE A 114 -3.61 5.91 -3.47
CA ILE A 114 -3.85 5.54 -4.86
C ILE A 114 -3.95 6.80 -5.70
N THR A 115 -3.18 6.93 -6.79
CA THR A 115 -3.41 7.98 -7.80
C THR A 115 -4.30 7.44 -8.89
N ALA A 116 -5.41 8.14 -9.18
CA ALA A 116 -6.48 7.66 -10.03
C ALA A 116 -6.90 8.67 -11.09
N THR A 117 -7.57 8.14 -12.13
CA THR A 117 -8.12 8.86 -13.30
C THR A 117 -7.04 9.51 -14.17
N GLN A 118 -7.31 9.74 -15.46
CA GLN A 118 -6.42 10.45 -16.39
C GLN A 118 -4.99 9.90 -16.47
N MET A 119 -4.76 8.60 -16.21
CA MET A 119 -3.41 8.03 -16.21
C MET A 119 -2.94 7.76 -17.65
N LEU A 120 -3.57 6.80 -18.33
CA LEU A 120 -3.23 6.41 -19.71
C LEU A 120 -4.46 6.53 -20.61
N GLN A 121 -5.25 7.59 -20.41
CA GLN A 121 -6.59 7.78 -20.99
C GLN A 121 -6.64 7.57 -22.52
N SER A 122 -5.62 8.02 -23.26
CA SER A 122 -5.54 7.84 -24.72
C SER A 122 -5.54 6.36 -25.12
N MET A 123 -5.08 5.47 -24.23
CA MET A 123 -5.05 4.03 -24.49
C MET A 123 -6.42 3.34 -24.48
N ILE A 124 -7.49 4.07 -24.19
CA ILE A 124 -8.86 3.61 -24.45
C ILE A 124 -9.05 3.31 -25.95
N SER A 125 -8.50 4.17 -26.82
CA SER A 125 -8.64 4.06 -28.28
C SER A 125 -7.33 3.88 -29.03
N GLU A 126 -6.18 4.11 -28.39
CA GLU A 126 -4.87 4.03 -29.01
C GLU A 126 -4.01 2.89 -28.40
N PRO A 127 -3.16 2.21 -29.18
CA PRO A 127 -2.33 1.12 -28.65
C PRO A 127 -1.14 1.61 -27.81
N ARG A 128 -0.89 2.92 -27.73
CA ARG A 128 0.24 3.53 -27.00
C ARG A 128 -0.19 4.87 -26.39
N PRO A 129 0.35 5.22 -25.21
CA PRO A 129 0.02 6.49 -24.58
C PRO A 129 0.80 7.64 -25.20
N THR A 130 0.39 8.84 -24.88
CA THR A 130 1.14 10.05 -25.17
C THR A 130 2.37 10.17 -24.25
N ARG A 131 3.34 11.02 -24.65
CA ARG A 131 4.49 11.36 -23.81
C ARG A 131 4.08 12.09 -22.52
N ALA A 132 3.00 12.86 -22.58
CA ALA A 132 2.48 13.57 -21.41
C ALA A 132 1.93 12.59 -20.37
N GLU A 133 1.12 11.62 -20.79
CA GLU A 133 0.59 10.56 -19.92
C GLU A 133 1.70 9.70 -19.31
N ALA A 134 2.71 9.31 -20.11
CA ALA A 134 3.86 8.58 -19.57
C ALA A 134 4.63 9.39 -18.51
N SER A 135 4.80 10.69 -18.73
CA SER A 135 5.43 11.58 -17.75
C SER A 135 4.56 11.75 -16.49
N ASP A 136 3.24 11.78 -16.64
CA ASP A 136 2.30 11.94 -15.54
C ASP A 136 2.27 10.70 -14.63
N VAL A 137 2.23 9.50 -15.22
CA VAL A 137 2.41 8.23 -14.50
C VAL A 137 3.74 8.22 -13.72
N ALA A 138 4.85 8.57 -14.37
CA ALA A 138 6.16 8.59 -13.71
C ALA A 138 6.21 9.59 -12.54
N ASN A 139 5.60 10.77 -12.68
CA ASN A 139 5.52 11.74 -11.60
C ASN A 139 4.71 11.24 -10.41
N ALA A 140 3.60 10.52 -10.64
CA ALA A 140 2.84 9.91 -9.53
C ALA A 140 3.67 8.88 -8.74
N VAL A 141 4.54 8.12 -9.41
CA VAL A 141 5.51 7.22 -8.76
C VAL A 141 6.49 8.04 -7.90
N TRP A 142 7.09 9.09 -8.46
CA TRP A 142 8.06 9.92 -7.74
C TRP A 142 7.45 10.72 -6.58
N ASP A 143 6.19 11.10 -6.69
CA ASP A 143 5.43 11.72 -5.61
C ASP A 143 5.25 10.77 -4.42
N GLY A 144 5.33 9.45 -4.67
CA GLY A 144 5.35 8.41 -3.66
C GLY A 144 4.03 7.67 -3.48
N SER A 145 3.20 7.61 -4.53
CA SER A 145 1.98 6.80 -4.53
C SER A 145 2.28 5.33 -4.31
N ASP A 146 1.43 4.64 -3.54
CA ASP A 146 1.57 3.19 -3.35
C ASP A 146 1.05 2.41 -4.55
N ALA A 147 -0.02 2.91 -5.18
CA ALA A 147 -0.64 2.29 -6.35
C ALA A 147 -1.13 3.34 -7.35
N LEU A 148 -1.18 2.96 -8.62
CA LEU A 148 -1.75 3.75 -9.71
C LEU A 148 -2.95 3.00 -10.31
N MET A 149 -4.03 3.72 -10.60
CA MET A 149 -5.30 3.13 -11.03
C MET A 149 -5.61 3.42 -12.50
N LEU A 150 -5.95 2.38 -13.25
CA LEU A 150 -6.56 2.47 -14.57
C LEU A 150 -8.09 2.42 -14.43
N SER A 151 -8.80 3.23 -15.23
CA SER A 151 -10.25 3.36 -15.18
C SER A 151 -10.88 2.78 -16.44
N ALA A 152 -11.27 3.63 -17.40
CA ALA A 152 -11.91 3.19 -18.64
C ALA A 152 -10.93 2.45 -19.55
N GLU A 153 -9.62 2.70 -19.40
CA GLU A 153 -8.57 2.07 -20.18
C GLU A 153 -8.64 0.52 -20.13
N THR A 154 -9.01 -0.03 -18.98
CA THR A 154 -9.16 -1.49 -18.76
C THR A 154 -10.61 -1.95 -18.75
N ALA A 155 -11.54 -1.09 -18.30
CA ALA A 155 -12.95 -1.46 -18.17
C ALA A 155 -13.67 -1.55 -19.54
N THR A 156 -13.39 -0.61 -20.45
CA THR A 156 -14.09 -0.48 -21.73
C THR A 156 -13.16 -0.17 -22.92
N GLY A 157 -11.86 -0.03 -22.68
CA GLY A 157 -10.86 0.29 -23.69
C GLY A 157 -10.59 -0.85 -24.68
N GLN A 158 -10.03 -0.48 -25.84
CA GLN A 158 -9.67 -1.42 -26.91
C GLN A 158 -8.36 -2.18 -26.63
N PHE A 159 -7.53 -1.68 -25.71
CA PHE A 159 -6.20 -2.22 -25.43
C PHE A 159 -5.94 -2.48 -23.93
N PRO A 160 -6.80 -3.20 -23.20
CA PRO A 160 -6.72 -3.33 -21.74
C PRO A 160 -5.41 -3.99 -21.27
N VAL A 161 -5.02 -5.11 -21.89
CA VAL A 161 -3.78 -5.85 -21.55
C VAL A 161 -2.53 -5.00 -21.85
N ALA A 162 -2.50 -4.35 -23.00
CA ALA A 162 -1.38 -3.49 -23.39
C ALA A 162 -1.26 -2.25 -22.49
N THR A 163 -2.39 -1.72 -22.01
CA THR A 163 -2.42 -0.60 -21.06
C THR A 163 -1.77 -1.01 -19.75
N VAL A 164 -2.18 -2.14 -19.16
CA VAL A 164 -1.57 -2.65 -17.90
C VAL A 164 -0.08 -2.88 -18.08
N ALA A 165 0.34 -3.55 -19.16
CA ALA A 165 1.75 -3.79 -19.44
C ALA A 165 2.54 -2.49 -19.65
N THR A 166 1.91 -1.45 -20.22
CA THR A 166 2.54 -0.15 -20.42
C THR A 166 2.68 0.62 -19.11
N MET A 167 1.64 0.62 -18.27
CA MET A 167 1.70 1.18 -16.91
C MET A 167 2.86 0.56 -16.12
N ALA A 168 2.96 -0.78 -16.13
CA ALA A 168 4.03 -1.51 -15.44
C ALA A 168 5.43 -1.06 -15.91
N ARG A 169 5.68 -1.03 -17.23
CA ARG A 169 6.98 -0.59 -17.78
C ARG A 169 7.33 0.86 -17.41
N ILE A 170 6.34 1.76 -17.35
CA ILE A 170 6.58 3.15 -16.94
C ILE A 170 6.95 3.20 -15.45
N ILE A 171 6.24 2.46 -14.60
CA ILE A 171 6.53 2.37 -13.16
C ILE A 171 7.95 1.84 -12.94
N GLU A 172 8.30 0.70 -13.55
CA GLU A 172 9.64 0.10 -13.46
C GLU A 172 10.74 1.09 -13.91
N SER A 173 10.50 1.80 -15.01
CA SER A 173 11.44 2.82 -15.52
C SER A 173 11.59 4.00 -14.57
N ALA A 174 10.48 4.45 -13.95
CA ALA A 174 10.47 5.56 -13.00
C ALA A 174 11.17 5.20 -11.69
N GLU A 175 10.98 3.97 -11.19
CA GLU A 175 11.63 3.45 -9.99
C GLU A 175 13.14 3.28 -10.20
N ALA A 176 13.56 2.72 -11.34
CA ALA A 176 14.97 2.59 -11.69
C ALA A 176 15.67 3.94 -11.95
N GLY A 177 14.93 4.91 -12.50
CA GLY A 177 15.44 6.25 -12.82
C GLY A 177 15.37 7.27 -11.68
N LYS A 178 15.00 6.85 -10.46
CA LYS A 178 14.78 7.77 -9.33
C LYS A 178 16.03 8.62 -9.08
N PRO A 179 15.92 9.96 -9.11
CA PRO A 179 17.08 10.84 -8.88
C PRO A 179 17.75 10.52 -7.55
N THR A 180 19.04 10.21 -7.61
CA THR A 180 19.92 9.92 -6.46
C THR A 180 20.07 11.18 -5.60
N GLY A 181 19.05 11.51 -4.81
CA GLY A 181 18.98 12.80 -4.09
C GLY A 181 18.56 12.71 -2.62
N SER A 182 17.83 11.67 -2.20
CA SER A 182 17.62 11.45 -0.76
C SER A 182 18.79 10.65 -0.22
N SER A 183 19.73 11.31 0.46
CA SER A 183 20.84 10.60 1.10
C SER A 183 20.27 9.50 2.01
N ALA A 184 20.90 8.32 2.03
CA ALA A 184 20.53 7.22 2.92
C ALA A 184 20.36 7.74 4.37
N ILE A 185 21.18 8.71 4.78
CA ILE A 185 21.15 9.40 6.08
C ILE A 185 19.84 10.18 6.32
N SER A 186 19.24 10.81 5.30
CA SER A 186 17.98 11.57 5.45
C SER A 186 16.75 10.69 5.73
N LYS A 187 16.78 9.40 5.33
CA LYS A 187 15.69 8.42 5.59
C LYS A 187 15.50 8.15 7.09
N TRP A 188 16.55 8.34 7.89
CA TRP A 188 16.59 8.01 9.33
C TRP A 188 16.49 9.22 10.25
N THR A 189 16.63 10.44 9.73
CA THR A 189 16.62 11.69 10.51
C THR A 189 15.23 12.20 10.89
N GLY A 190 14.20 11.35 10.84
CA GLY A 190 12.84 11.70 11.22
C GLY A 190 12.65 11.87 12.73
N LYS A 191 11.58 12.57 13.13
CA LYS A 191 11.16 12.65 14.54
C LYS A 191 10.91 11.23 15.08
N GLN A 192 11.59 10.88 16.16
CA GLN A 192 11.43 9.59 16.84
C GLN A 192 9.97 9.40 17.27
N SER A 193 9.34 8.31 16.81
CA SER A 193 7.92 8.06 17.09
C SER A 193 7.65 7.44 18.46
N GLY A 194 8.67 6.89 19.12
CA GLY A 194 8.54 6.09 20.34
C GLY A 194 7.85 4.73 20.15
N ARG A 195 7.54 4.32 18.91
CA ARG A 195 6.85 3.05 18.61
C ARG A 195 7.85 1.93 18.36
N VAL A 196 7.68 0.81 19.07
CA VAL A 196 8.49 -0.41 18.94
C VAL A 196 8.51 -0.92 17.49
N SER A 197 7.36 -0.99 16.83
CA SER A 197 7.28 -1.47 15.44
C SER A 197 8.09 -0.63 14.46
N ARG A 198 8.12 0.70 14.64
CA ARG A 198 8.92 1.59 13.81
C ARG A 198 10.41 1.34 14.04
N ALA A 199 10.84 1.26 15.31
CA ALA A 199 12.24 0.99 15.66
C ALA A 199 12.73 -0.35 15.08
N ILE A 200 11.88 -1.39 15.06
CA ILE A 200 12.24 -2.69 14.48
C ILE A 200 12.28 -2.62 12.94
N CYS A 201 11.33 -1.96 12.29
CA CYS A 201 11.38 -1.76 10.83
C CYS A 201 12.62 -0.97 10.41
N GLU A 202 12.94 0.05 11.21
CA GLU A 202 14.16 0.83 11.07
C GLU A 202 15.41 -0.08 11.24
N ALA A 203 15.53 -0.83 12.33
CA ALA A 203 16.66 -1.76 12.50
C ALA A 203 16.77 -2.78 11.34
N ALA A 204 15.64 -3.30 10.86
CA ALA A 204 15.59 -4.27 9.78
C ALA A 204 16.06 -3.69 8.44
N ALA A 205 15.58 -2.51 8.04
CA ALA A 205 16.00 -1.89 6.80
C ALA A 205 17.48 -1.49 6.84
N PHE A 206 17.98 -1.00 7.98
CA PHE A 206 19.41 -0.72 8.16
C PHE A 206 20.25 -1.99 8.07
N ALA A 207 19.86 -3.06 8.78
CA ALA A 207 20.59 -4.33 8.76
C ALA A 207 20.58 -4.96 7.35
N ALA A 208 19.49 -4.82 6.60
CA ALA A 208 19.40 -5.31 5.23
C ALA A 208 20.36 -4.56 4.30
N GLU A 209 20.49 -3.23 4.46
CA GLU A 209 21.45 -2.41 3.70
C GLU A 209 22.89 -2.79 4.07
N GLU A 210 23.22 -2.85 5.36
CA GLU A 210 24.56 -3.21 5.86
C GLU A 210 25.00 -4.59 5.37
N MET A 211 24.10 -5.57 5.39
CA MET A 211 24.39 -6.94 4.95
C MET A 211 24.22 -7.15 3.45
N SER A 212 23.87 -6.11 2.68
CA SER A 212 23.52 -6.20 1.26
C SER A 212 22.45 -7.28 0.97
N ALA A 213 21.55 -7.51 1.93
CA ALA A 213 20.44 -8.43 1.79
C ALA A 213 19.41 -7.85 0.82
N LYS A 214 18.94 -8.66 -0.13
CA LYS A 214 17.99 -8.20 -1.16
C LYS A 214 16.54 -8.28 -0.71
N VAL A 215 16.27 -9.08 0.32
CA VAL A 215 14.92 -9.43 0.77
C VAL A 215 14.77 -9.17 2.26
N ILE A 216 13.64 -8.55 2.62
CA ILE A 216 13.15 -8.49 3.99
C ILE A 216 11.85 -9.29 4.05
N ALA A 217 11.88 -10.45 4.70
CA ALA A 217 10.70 -11.31 4.88
C ALA A 217 10.01 -10.98 6.21
N VAL A 218 8.69 -10.78 6.18
CA VAL A 218 7.90 -10.36 7.34
C VAL A 218 6.76 -11.34 7.59
N PHE A 219 6.84 -12.11 8.67
CA PHE A 219 5.70 -12.88 9.15
C PHE A 219 4.66 -11.95 9.78
N THR A 220 3.40 -12.04 9.33
CA THR A 220 2.35 -11.12 9.76
C THR A 220 0.94 -11.72 9.80
N GLU A 221 0.22 -11.48 10.90
CA GLU A 221 -1.19 -11.86 11.06
C GLU A 221 -2.17 -10.78 10.57
N SER A 222 -1.77 -9.50 10.60
CA SER A 222 -2.65 -8.36 10.25
C SER A 222 -2.09 -7.45 9.16
N GLY A 223 -0.90 -7.77 8.63
CA GLY A 223 -0.18 -6.93 7.68
C GLY A 223 0.46 -5.66 8.26
N LEU A 224 0.17 -5.30 9.52
CA LEU A 224 0.60 -4.03 10.10
C LEU A 224 2.12 -3.82 10.03
N MET A 225 2.92 -4.83 10.36
CA MET A 225 4.39 -4.71 10.33
C MET A 225 4.89 -4.52 8.89
N ALA A 226 4.34 -5.26 7.94
CA ALA A 226 4.69 -5.14 6.53
C ALA A 226 4.36 -3.74 5.97
N ARG A 227 3.18 -3.20 6.29
CA ARG A 227 2.80 -1.80 5.92
C ARG A 227 3.74 -0.77 6.54
N ARG A 228 4.17 -0.97 7.79
CA ARG A 228 5.11 -0.05 8.46
C ARG A 228 6.51 -0.09 7.85
N LEU A 229 6.98 -1.27 7.46
CA LEU A 229 8.22 -1.41 6.72
C LEU A 229 8.13 -0.74 5.34
N SER A 230 7.06 -0.98 4.59
CA SER A 230 6.80 -0.35 3.29
C SER A 230 6.77 1.18 3.35
N ALA A 231 6.24 1.76 4.44
CA ALA A 231 6.23 3.21 4.64
C ALA A 231 7.64 3.82 4.78
N LEU A 232 8.67 3.04 5.12
CA LEU A 232 10.07 3.51 5.13
C LEU A 232 10.67 3.57 3.73
N ARG A 233 9.97 3.03 2.72
CA ARG A 233 10.42 2.91 1.33
C ARG A 233 11.83 2.29 1.21
N PRO A 234 12.11 1.12 1.84
CA PRO A 234 13.39 0.45 1.70
C PRO A 234 13.64 0.04 0.25
N GLU A 235 14.90 -0.09 -0.13
CA GLU A 235 15.27 -0.52 -1.50
C GLU A 235 15.16 -2.04 -1.68
N GLN A 236 15.09 -2.78 -0.57
CA GLN A 236 14.92 -4.22 -0.56
C GLN A 236 13.49 -4.62 -0.90
N ARG A 237 13.34 -5.80 -1.51
CA ARG A 237 12.05 -6.43 -1.74
C ARG A 237 11.43 -6.83 -0.41
N ILE A 238 10.18 -6.43 -0.16
CA ILE A 238 9.46 -6.81 1.05
C ILE A 238 8.57 -8.00 0.73
N VAL A 239 8.73 -9.09 1.48
CA VAL A 239 7.91 -10.29 1.31
C VAL A 239 7.10 -10.52 2.56
N ALA A 240 5.78 -10.40 2.45
CA ALA A 240 4.89 -10.60 3.60
C ALA A 240 4.38 -12.04 3.63
N LEU A 241 4.80 -12.80 4.63
CA LEU A 241 4.34 -14.17 4.86
C LEU A 241 3.13 -14.12 5.78
N THR A 242 1.97 -14.54 5.27
CA THR A 242 0.71 -14.54 6.01
C THR A 242 -0.06 -15.83 5.80
N HIS A 243 -0.94 -16.18 6.74
CA HIS A 243 -1.72 -17.42 6.69
C HIS A 243 -3.17 -17.21 6.25
N THR A 244 -3.59 -15.96 6.01
CA THR A 244 -4.97 -15.60 5.64
C THR A 244 -4.99 -14.95 4.27
N ARG A 245 -6.05 -15.24 3.50
CA ARG A 245 -6.18 -14.69 2.14
C ARG A 245 -6.55 -13.22 2.17
N GLU A 246 -7.32 -12.84 3.18
CA GLU A 246 -7.76 -11.48 3.46
C GLU A 246 -6.54 -10.55 3.59
N VAL A 247 -5.57 -10.90 4.44
CA VAL A 247 -4.36 -10.09 4.61
C VAL A 247 -3.49 -10.10 3.36
N LEU A 248 -3.41 -11.23 2.64
CA LEU A 248 -2.70 -11.29 1.36
C LEU A 248 -3.28 -10.28 0.36
N ASN A 249 -4.60 -10.30 0.17
CA ASN A 249 -5.27 -9.43 -0.78
C ASN A 249 -5.11 -7.96 -0.38
N GLU A 250 -5.25 -7.64 0.91
CA GLU A 250 -5.06 -6.26 1.39
C GLU A 250 -3.60 -5.77 1.27
N LEU A 251 -2.61 -6.66 1.34
CA LEU A 251 -1.20 -6.27 1.19
C LEU A 251 -0.79 -6.12 -0.28
N ALA A 252 -1.50 -6.76 -1.21
CA ALA A 252 -1.19 -6.72 -2.64
C ALA A 252 -1.28 -5.31 -3.25
N LEU A 253 -2.00 -4.39 -2.60
CA LEU A 253 -2.14 -2.99 -3.04
C LEU A 253 -1.10 -2.05 -2.40
N VAL A 254 -0.32 -2.52 -1.43
CA VAL A 254 0.63 -1.69 -0.69
C VAL A 254 1.98 -1.68 -1.40
N TRP A 255 2.62 -0.52 -1.45
CA TRP A 255 3.89 -0.32 -2.15
C TRP A 255 4.94 -1.36 -1.79
N ALA A 256 5.52 -1.97 -2.82
CA ALA A 256 6.64 -2.92 -2.77
C ALA A 256 6.46 -4.15 -1.85
N ILE A 257 5.23 -4.45 -1.41
CA ILE A 257 4.94 -5.67 -0.66
C ILE A 257 4.52 -6.77 -1.63
N GLU A 258 5.24 -7.89 -1.57
CA GLU A 258 4.84 -9.13 -2.20
C GLU A 258 4.30 -10.10 -1.15
N PRO A 259 2.97 -10.26 -1.04
CA PRO A 259 2.39 -11.13 -0.05
C PRO A 259 2.35 -12.59 -0.55
N LEU A 260 2.77 -13.51 0.31
CA LEU A 260 2.72 -14.96 0.06
C LEU A 260 1.92 -15.66 1.15
N LEU A 261 1.10 -16.62 0.74
CA LEU A 261 0.44 -17.52 1.67
C LEU A 261 1.46 -18.51 2.22
N HIS A 262 1.41 -18.69 3.53
CA HIS A 262 2.27 -19.57 4.29
C HIS A 262 1.41 -20.39 5.27
N PRO A 263 1.70 -21.69 5.47
CA PRO A 263 0.91 -22.53 6.37
C PRO A 263 0.94 -22.05 7.82
N HIS A 264 -0.20 -22.08 8.50
CA HIS A 264 -0.24 -21.84 9.95
C HIS A 264 0.75 -22.76 10.68
N SER A 265 1.42 -22.25 11.71
CA SER A 265 2.49 -22.95 12.43
C SER A 265 2.29 -22.77 13.93
N GLU A 266 2.45 -23.85 14.70
CA GLU A 266 2.22 -23.85 16.16
C GLU A 266 3.47 -23.44 16.94
N THR A 267 4.64 -23.51 16.31
CA THR A 267 5.92 -23.17 16.91
C THR A 267 6.74 -22.22 16.05
N THR A 268 7.62 -21.46 16.69
CA THR A 268 8.56 -20.57 16.02
C THR A 268 9.46 -21.32 15.03
N GLU A 269 9.95 -22.49 15.41
CA GLU A 269 10.84 -23.31 14.57
C GLU A 269 10.10 -23.79 13.31
N GLU A 270 8.85 -24.24 13.47
CA GLU A 270 8.01 -24.63 12.34
C GLU A 270 7.73 -23.46 11.42
N MET A 271 7.42 -22.28 11.97
CA MET A 271 7.18 -21.05 11.22
C MET A 271 8.37 -20.69 10.33
N ILE A 272 9.58 -20.65 10.88
CA ILE A 272 10.79 -20.34 10.12
C ILE A 272 10.99 -21.38 9.02
N ARG A 273 10.94 -22.68 9.35
CA ARG A 273 11.14 -23.77 8.38
C ARG A 273 10.15 -23.72 7.22
N THR A 274 8.88 -23.49 7.51
CA THR A 274 7.83 -23.45 6.48
C THR A 274 7.86 -22.13 5.71
N GLY A 275 8.30 -21.03 6.32
CA GLY A 275 8.57 -19.76 5.63
C GLY A 275 9.73 -19.87 4.65
N ASP A 276 10.85 -20.47 5.06
CA ASP A 276 11.99 -20.76 4.18
C ASP A 276 11.57 -21.57 2.97
N ARG A 277 10.80 -22.64 3.18
CA ARG A 277 10.22 -23.43 2.09
C ARG A 277 9.38 -22.57 1.15
N THR A 278 8.53 -21.69 1.69
CA THR A 278 7.67 -20.79 0.89
C THR A 278 8.49 -19.79 0.06
N LEU A 279 9.59 -19.27 0.61
CA LEU A 279 10.49 -18.35 -0.09
C LEU A 279 11.29 -19.05 -1.21
N LEU A 280 11.73 -20.29 -0.95
CA LEU A 280 12.45 -21.10 -1.93
C LEU A 280 11.52 -21.57 -3.07
N GLU A 281 10.33 -22.06 -2.76
CA GLU A 281 9.34 -22.53 -3.74
C GLU A 281 8.80 -21.40 -4.63
N SER A 282 8.73 -20.17 -4.11
CA SER A 282 8.34 -18.98 -4.88
C SER A 282 9.47 -18.43 -5.75
N GLY A 283 10.70 -18.93 -5.60
CA GLY A 283 11.88 -18.45 -6.34
C GLY A 283 12.32 -17.04 -5.96
N ILE A 284 11.86 -16.54 -4.81
CA ILE A 284 12.24 -15.22 -4.28
C ILE A 284 13.68 -15.25 -3.76
N THR A 285 14.06 -16.33 -3.07
CA THR A 285 15.39 -16.50 -2.48
C THR A 285 16.01 -17.83 -2.91
N GLN A 286 17.31 -17.97 -2.64
CA GLN A 286 18.05 -19.21 -2.83
C GLN A 286 18.51 -19.81 -1.50
N GLN A 287 18.79 -21.12 -1.51
CA GLN A 287 19.36 -21.82 -0.35
C GLN A 287 20.68 -21.13 0.07
N GLY A 288 20.80 -20.80 1.36
CA GLY A 288 21.95 -20.12 1.94
C GLY A 288 21.99 -18.60 1.69
N GLU A 289 20.99 -18.02 1.01
CA GLU A 289 20.90 -16.57 0.84
C GLU A 289 20.60 -15.89 2.17
N MET A 290 21.31 -14.80 2.46
CA MET A 290 21.10 -14.01 3.66
C MET A 290 19.93 -13.03 3.45
N ILE A 291 18.98 -13.08 4.38
CA ILE A 291 17.82 -12.18 4.42
C ILE A 291 17.66 -11.55 5.80
N VAL A 292 16.87 -10.49 5.87
CA VAL A 292 16.31 -10.05 7.15
C VAL A 292 14.96 -10.71 7.35
N LEU A 293 14.84 -11.48 8.43
CA LEU A 293 13.57 -12.04 8.88
C LEU A 293 12.96 -11.12 9.94
N MET A 294 11.70 -10.77 9.79
CA MET A 294 10.92 -10.02 10.77
C MET A 294 9.70 -10.81 11.19
N ALA A 295 9.32 -10.64 12.45
CA ALA A 295 8.06 -11.15 12.97
C ALA A 295 7.25 -9.99 13.57
N GLY A 296 6.04 -9.81 13.03
CA GLY A 296 5.06 -8.88 13.57
C GLY A 296 4.54 -9.33 14.94
N ARG A 297 3.40 -8.78 15.37
CA ARG A 297 2.68 -9.38 16.49
C ARG A 297 2.11 -10.72 16.01
N LEU A 298 2.56 -11.80 16.65
CA LEU A 298 2.13 -13.17 16.37
C LEU A 298 1.56 -13.75 17.65
N SER A 299 0.35 -14.29 17.58
CA SER A 299 -0.35 -14.83 18.73
C SER A 299 0.23 -16.19 19.11
N GLY A 300 0.75 -16.32 20.34
CA GLY A 300 1.25 -17.60 20.87
C GLY A 300 2.68 -17.98 20.48
N LEU A 301 3.42 -17.12 19.76
CA LEU A 301 4.78 -17.42 19.30
C LEU A 301 5.84 -16.48 19.88
N GLY A 302 7.03 -17.03 20.16
CA GLY A 302 8.11 -16.36 20.89
C GLY A 302 8.86 -15.24 20.15
N LEU A 303 8.67 -15.10 18.83
CA LEU A 303 9.32 -14.07 18.01
C LEU A 303 8.49 -12.80 17.81
N SER A 304 7.37 -12.64 18.50
CA SER A 304 6.51 -11.46 18.33
C SER A 304 7.30 -10.15 18.52
N SER A 305 7.25 -9.26 17.52
CA SER A 305 7.98 -7.99 17.49
C SER A 305 9.50 -8.16 17.57
N SER A 306 10.07 -8.90 16.61
CA SER A 306 11.53 -9.10 16.49
C SER A 306 12.02 -9.01 15.05
N MET A 307 13.35 -8.89 14.89
CA MET A 307 14.06 -9.06 13.63
C MET A 307 15.30 -9.94 13.83
N THR A 308 15.73 -10.68 12.81
CA THR A 308 16.93 -11.52 12.83
C THR A 308 17.57 -11.57 11.44
N LEU A 309 18.90 -11.59 11.38
CA LEU A 309 19.63 -11.93 10.16
C LEU A 309 19.60 -13.45 10.01
N HIS A 310 19.10 -13.92 8.87
CA HIS A 310 18.78 -15.34 8.66
C HIS A 310 19.34 -15.83 7.32
N SER A 311 19.97 -16.99 7.35
CA SER A 311 20.39 -17.72 6.14
C SER A 311 19.29 -18.70 5.75
N VAL A 312 18.67 -18.50 4.59
CA VAL A 312 17.51 -19.31 4.16
C VAL A 312 17.90 -20.79 4.04
N GLY A 313 17.14 -21.66 4.71
CA GLY A 313 17.29 -23.10 4.62
C GLY A 313 18.46 -23.69 5.44
N GLU A 314 19.16 -22.88 6.24
CA GLU A 314 20.08 -23.42 7.25
C GLU A 314 19.27 -23.92 8.46
N SER A 315 19.55 -25.16 8.91
CA SER A 315 19.00 -25.67 10.16
C SER A 315 19.40 -24.73 11.29
N ILE A 316 18.43 -24.21 12.05
CA ILE A 316 18.70 -23.53 13.31
C ILE A 316 19.53 -24.49 14.16
N ALA A 317 20.82 -24.21 14.33
CA ALA A 317 21.67 -25.04 15.16
C ALA A 317 21.06 -25.03 16.56
N LYS A 318 20.74 -26.22 17.10
CA LYS A 318 20.36 -26.33 18.51
C LYS A 318 21.41 -25.60 19.35
N PRO A 319 21.03 -24.75 20.32
CA PRO A 319 21.99 -24.18 21.23
C PRO A 319 22.82 -25.32 21.83
N GLN A 320 24.14 -25.25 21.70
CA GLN A 320 25.01 -26.15 22.46
C GLN A 320 24.72 -25.91 23.95
N GLN A 321 24.30 -26.97 24.63
CA GLN A 321 24.08 -26.99 26.09
C GLN A 321 25.37 -26.69 26.85
#